data_AF-A0A941MK34-F1
#
_entry.id   AF-A0A941MK34-F1
#
_cell.length_a   1.000
_cell.length_b   1.000
_cell.length_c   1.000
_cell.angle_alpha   90.00
_cell.angle_beta   90.00
_cell.angle_gamma   90.00
#
_symmetry.space_group_name_H-M   'P 1'
#
loop_
_entity.id
_entity.type
_entity.pdbx_description
1 polymer ?
#
loop_
_entity_poly.entity_id
_entity_poly.type
_entity_poly.pdbx_seq_one_letter_code
_entity_poly.pdbx_strand_id
1 'polypeptide(L)'
;YAGIVDTGDVTILSASPELFIKQHDRIIETRPMKGTAPRAGTPEGEAEVRSTLSKDVKNRAENLMIVDLMRNDLGRIADLGSVNVTDLFTVETFKTLHQMTSGVEARLKDGVGIVDILKAIFPPGSITGAPKIRAMELIRELETEPRGVYCGAIGRFSPDGSALFNVAIRTAIIDRKGYGEMGIGSGVVADSDGPKEYAECLLKMKFLTDPVRRFELIETMLYVPGDGVWLKGYHLARLAASAAYFGFSYDAEKVRDAVDAATATAPDQRLRVRLLLDEDGAVSATAIPQPETAADAVMRYVISDTRINSADLFLYHKTTRRELYDREWKHYHDTLGADEVLYLNENGELAEGSRTSIFIERDGRLLTPRLAAGLLPGTLRAALLDEGRAVEARLTVEDANTAKMIYLGNSVRGLVRAEPLVPPLSVDNRN
;
A
#
# COMPACT_ATOMS: atom_id res chain seq x y z
N TYR A 1 -8.46 9.84 12.27
CA TYR A 1 -9.40 10.08 13.38
C TYR A 1 -10.25 8.84 13.63
N ALA A 2 -9.64 7.80 14.23
CA ALA A 2 -10.34 6.57 14.53
C ALA A 2 -11.16 6.69 15.83
N GLY A 3 -12.29 5.99 15.92
CA GLY A 3 -13.13 6.02 17.12
C GLY A 3 -14.18 4.91 17.12
N ILE A 4 -14.60 4.53 18.33
CA ILE A 4 -15.70 3.59 18.58
C ILE A 4 -16.70 4.33 19.47
N VAL A 5 -17.96 4.39 19.04
CA VAL A 5 -19.06 4.94 19.83
C VAL A 5 -20.14 3.88 19.95
N ASP A 6 -20.39 3.45 21.18
CA ASP A 6 -21.52 2.57 21.51
C ASP A 6 -22.67 3.43 22.04
N THR A 7 -23.81 3.45 21.36
CA THR A 7 -25.00 4.22 21.77
C THR A 7 -26.01 3.41 22.60
N GLY A 8 -25.73 2.14 22.89
CA GLY A 8 -26.71 1.15 23.37
C GLY A 8 -27.49 0.47 22.24
N ASP A 9 -27.83 1.21 21.18
CA ASP A 9 -28.61 0.67 20.04
C ASP A 9 -27.74 0.24 18.87
N VAL A 10 -26.66 0.97 18.60
CA VAL A 10 -25.71 0.66 17.53
C VAL A 10 -24.28 0.90 18.00
N THR A 11 -23.33 0.26 17.32
CA THR A 11 -21.91 0.56 17.44
C THR A 11 -21.43 1.27 16.18
N ILE A 12 -20.88 2.47 16.34
CA ILE A 12 -20.31 3.27 15.27
C ILE A 12 -18.80 3.10 15.29
N LEU A 13 -18.23 2.59 14.20
CA LEU A 13 -16.81 2.31 14.03
C LEU A 13 -16.24 3.24 12.96
N SER A 14 -15.51 4.27 13.38
CA SER A 14 -14.94 5.25 12.45
C SER A 14 -13.45 5.00 12.22
N ALA A 15 -13.05 4.98 10.95
CA ALA A 15 -11.66 5.03 10.49
C ALA A 15 -11.42 6.30 9.64
N SER A 16 -12.09 7.41 10.00
CA SER A 16 -12.09 8.61 9.18
C SER A 16 -10.69 9.23 9.02
N PRO A 17 -10.29 9.57 7.78
CA PRO A 17 -9.05 10.29 7.50
C PRO A 17 -9.19 11.82 7.66
N GLU A 18 -10.41 12.36 7.73
CA GLU A 18 -10.64 13.80 7.54
C GLU A 18 -10.96 14.52 8.85
N LEU A 19 -10.30 15.66 9.08
CA LEU A 19 -10.59 16.56 10.19
C LEU A 19 -11.73 17.49 9.81
N PHE A 20 -12.86 17.36 10.50
CA PHE A 20 -13.92 18.36 10.36
C PHE A 20 -13.55 19.62 11.13
N ILE A 21 -13.41 19.53 12.45
CA ILE A 21 -12.93 20.64 13.29
C ILE A 21 -12.04 20.15 14.42
N LYS A 22 -11.00 20.92 14.71
CA LYS A 22 -10.28 20.91 15.97
C LYS A 22 -10.35 22.31 16.54
N GLN A 23 -10.80 22.46 17.78
CA GLN A 23 -10.86 23.74 18.44
C GLN A 23 -10.25 23.65 19.84
N HIS A 24 -9.45 24.66 20.16
CA HIS A 24 -8.88 24.88 21.48
C HIS A 24 -8.86 26.38 21.73
N ASP A 25 -9.39 26.82 22.88
CA ASP A 25 -9.65 28.22 23.18
C ASP A 25 -10.45 28.90 22.05
N ARG A 26 -9.88 29.94 21.43
CA ARG A 26 -10.47 30.65 20.30
C ARG A 26 -9.86 30.25 18.97
N ILE A 27 -9.04 29.21 18.90
CA ILE A 27 -8.46 28.73 17.63
C ILE A 27 -9.29 27.56 17.13
N ILE A 28 -9.69 27.63 15.86
CA ILE A 28 -10.39 26.56 15.15
C ILE A 28 -9.62 26.20 13.88
N GLU A 29 -9.45 24.91 13.63
CA GLU A 29 -8.77 24.34 12.49
C GLU A 29 -9.69 23.36 11.77
N THR A 30 -9.62 23.32 10.44
CA THR A 30 -10.25 22.30 9.59
C THR A 30 -9.26 21.85 8.50
N ARG A 31 -9.34 20.59 8.08
CA ARG A 31 -8.48 20.05 7.02
C ARG A 31 -9.31 19.29 5.98
N PRO A 32 -9.96 19.99 5.04
CA PRO A 32 -10.64 19.34 3.93
C PRO A 32 -9.68 18.52 3.06
N MET A 33 -10.21 17.45 2.47
CA MET A 33 -9.46 16.60 1.55
C MET A 33 -10.19 16.39 0.22
N LYS A 34 -9.44 16.51 -0.88
CA LYS A 34 -9.87 16.26 -2.26
C LYS A 34 -8.67 15.84 -3.08
N GLY A 35 -8.88 14.82 -3.92
CA GLY A 35 -7.85 14.16 -4.71
C GLY A 35 -7.27 12.93 -4.05
N THR A 36 -7.43 11.81 -4.72
CA THR A 36 -7.07 10.47 -4.25
C THR A 36 -6.17 9.82 -5.30
N ALA A 37 -5.09 9.18 -4.88
CA ALA A 37 -4.27 8.36 -5.77
C ALA A 37 -3.96 7.01 -5.11
N PRO A 38 -3.84 5.91 -5.89
CA PRO A 38 -3.41 4.62 -5.33
C PRO A 38 -1.96 4.71 -4.81
N ARG A 39 -1.58 3.78 -3.92
CA ARG A 39 -0.16 3.55 -3.62
C ARG A 39 0.55 2.96 -4.84
N ALA A 40 1.86 3.13 -4.91
CA ALA A 40 2.74 2.49 -5.87
C ALA A 40 3.68 1.49 -5.16
N GLY A 41 4.09 0.45 -5.87
CA GLY A 41 4.89 -0.63 -5.27
C GLY A 41 6.33 -0.26 -4.92
N THR A 42 6.87 0.84 -5.47
CA THR A 42 8.27 1.24 -5.24
C THR A 42 8.38 2.63 -4.59
N PRO A 43 9.43 2.92 -3.81
CA PRO A 43 9.66 4.25 -3.26
C PRO A 43 9.70 5.36 -4.31
N GLU A 44 10.31 5.11 -5.47
CA GLU A 44 10.38 6.05 -6.58
C GLU A 44 8.99 6.27 -7.20
N GLY A 45 8.23 5.19 -7.38
CA GLY A 45 6.84 5.27 -7.85
C GLY A 45 5.94 6.03 -6.89
N GLU A 46 6.14 5.86 -5.58
CA GLU A 46 5.41 6.60 -4.55
C GLU A 46 5.69 8.10 -4.63
N ALA A 47 6.97 8.48 -4.79
CA ALA A 47 7.36 9.88 -4.95
C ALA A 47 6.72 10.49 -6.20
N GLU A 48 6.69 9.74 -7.30
CA GLU A 48 6.10 10.21 -8.57
C GLU A 48 4.58 10.34 -8.48
N VAL A 49 3.88 9.37 -7.90
CA VAL A 49 2.43 9.42 -7.71
C VAL A 49 2.04 10.60 -6.81
N ARG A 50 2.77 10.82 -5.71
CA ARG A 50 2.52 11.96 -4.81
C ARG A 50 2.79 13.30 -5.50
N SER A 51 3.89 13.40 -6.24
CA SER A 51 4.24 14.58 -7.04
C SER A 51 3.15 14.89 -8.07
N THR A 52 2.70 13.86 -8.80
CA THR A 52 1.64 13.96 -9.81
C THR A 52 0.33 14.44 -9.17
N LEU A 53 -0.12 13.79 -8.09
CA LEU A 53 -1.34 14.18 -7.40
C LEU A 53 -1.27 15.63 -6.91
N SER A 54 -0.14 16.04 -6.32
CA SER A 54 0.05 17.42 -5.80
C SER A 54 -0.01 18.50 -6.88
N LYS A 55 0.31 18.15 -8.14
CA LYS A 55 0.37 19.06 -9.29
C LYS A 55 -0.84 18.98 -10.20
N ASP A 56 -1.68 17.97 -10.03
CA ASP A 56 -2.83 17.73 -10.88
C ASP A 56 -3.82 18.91 -10.83
N VAL A 57 -4.08 19.50 -12.00
CA VAL A 57 -4.84 20.75 -12.10
C VAL A 57 -6.28 20.55 -11.65
N LYS A 58 -6.90 19.41 -11.98
CA LYS A 58 -8.28 19.10 -11.62
C LYS A 58 -8.43 18.93 -10.11
N ASN A 59 -7.61 18.07 -9.51
CA ASN A 59 -7.63 17.81 -8.07
C ASN A 59 -7.34 19.06 -7.25
N ARG A 60 -6.40 19.92 -7.69
CA ARG A 60 -6.13 21.22 -7.04
C ARG A 60 -7.31 22.16 -7.15
N ALA A 61 -7.98 22.23 -8.30
CA ALA A 61 -9.16 23.08 -8.47
C ALA A 61 -10.30 22.64 -7.54
N GLU A 62 -10.58 21.34 -7.46
CA GLU A 62 -11.58 20.79 -6.55
C GLU A 62 -11.22 21.05 -5.08
N ASN A 63 -9.96 20.82 -4.70
CA ASN A 63 -9.49 21.05 -3.34
C ASN A 63 -9.61 22.54 -2.96
N LEU A 64 -9.17 23.44 -3.85
CA LEU A 64 -9.23 24.89 -3.64
C LEU A 64 -10.68 25.37 -3.48
N MET A 65 -11.61 24.85 -4.28
CA MET A 65 -13.03 25.17 -4.14
C MET A 65 -13.57 24.83 -2.75
N ILE A 66 -13.16 23.68 -2.17
CA ILE A 66 -13.55 23.30 -0.81
C ILE A 66 -12.84 24.17 0.23
N VAL A 67 -11.57 24.51 0.03
CA VAL A 67 -10.84 25.45 0.91
C VAL A 67 -11.56 26.79 0.98
N ASP A 68 -11.98 27.34 -0.16
CA ASP A 68 -12.70 28.62 -0.19
C ASP A 68 -14.09 28.53 0.46
N LEU A 69 -14.78 27.40 0.32
CA LEU A 69 -16.02 27.14 1.06
C LEU A 69 -15.78 27.14 2.58
N MET A 70 -14.72 26.47 3.05
CA MET A 70 -14.37 26.44 4.47
C MET A 70 -13.92 27.81 5.00
N ARG A 71 -13.17 28.58 4.21
CA ARG A 71 -12.83 29.98 4.55
C ARG A 71 -14.08 30.84 4.69
N ASN A 72 -15.06 30.68 3.78
CA ASN A 72 -16.31 31.42 3.85
C ASN A 72 -17.13 31.05 5.10
N ASP A 73 -17.22 29.75 5.40
CA ASP A 73 -17.94 29.25 6.58
C ASP A 73 -17.29 29.73 7.88
N LEU A 74 -15.97 29.62 8.02
CA LEU A 74 -15.22 30.11 9.18
C LEU A 74 -15.29 31.63 9.31
N GLY A 75 -15.28 32.38 8.20
CA GLY A 75 -15.36 33.85 8.20
C GLY A 75 -16.63 34.42 8.85
N ARG A 76 -17.70 33.63 8.97
CA ARG A 76 -18.95 34.05 9.64
C ARG A 76 -18.77 34.13 11.17
N ILE A 77 -17.93 33.27 11.72
CA ILE A 77 -17.73 33.07 13.16
C ILE A 77 -16.35 33.51 13.67
N ALA A 78 -15.45 33.89 12.77
CA ALA A 78 -14.08 34.29 13.08
C ALA A 78 -13.89 35.81 13.19
N ASP A 79 -12.87 36.24 13.93
CA ASP A 79 -12.38 37.61 13.97
C ASP A 79 -12.01 38.07 12.55
N LEU A 80 -12.29 39.33 12.24
CA LEU A 80 -12.02 39.90 10.92
C LEU A 80 -10.53 39.75 10.58
N GLY A 81 -10.25 39.13 9.43
CA GLY A 81 -8.87 38.92 8.95
C GLY A 81 -8.11 37.78 9.63
N SER A 82 -8.73 36.99 10.51
CA SER A 82 -8.05 35.88 11.19
C SER A 82 -8.07 34.54 10.44
N VAL A 83 -8.88 34.43 9.38
CA VAL A 83 -9.02 33.19 8.60
C VAL A 83 -7.82 33.04 7.66
N ASN A 84 -6.99 32.05 7.90
CA ASN A 84 -5.75 31.79 7.18
C ASN A 84 -5.72 30.37 6.63
N VAL A 85 -5.08 30.21 5.47
CA VAL A 85 -4.77 28.90 4.91
C VAL A 85 -3.36 28.53 5.37
N THR A 86 -3.22 27.43 6.11
CA THR A 86 -1.94 27.01 6.70
C THR A 86 -1.04 26.33 5.68
N ASP A 87 -1.64 25.52 4.81
CA ASP A 87 -0.98 24.76 3.76
C ASP A 87 -2.01 24.38 2.68
N LEU A 88 -1.53 24.24 1.45
CA LEU A 88 -2.34 23.87 0.28
C LEU A 88 -1.74 22.67 -0.42
N PHE A 89 -2.62 21.75 -0.82
CA PHE A 89 -2.30 20.62 -1.69
C PHE A 89 -1.25 19.65 -1.10
N THR A 90 -1.23 19.53 0.22
CA THR A 90 -0.36 18.61 0.94
C THR A 90 -0.81 17.18 0.68
N VAL A 91 0.08 16.30 0.22
CA VAL A 91 -0.25 14.89 -0.03
C VAL A 91 0.16 14.02 1.15
N GLU A 92 -0.85 13.51 1.85
CA GLU A 92 -0.74 12.58 2.97
C GLU A 92 -0.85 11.12 2.49
N THR A 93 -0.02 10.25 3.06
CA THR A 93 0.03 8.82 2.71
C THR A 93 -0.70 7.98 3.76
N PHE A 94 -1.71 7.23 3.32
CA PHE A 94 -2.43 6.23 4.13
C PHE A 94 -2.02 4.81 3.73
N LYS A 95 -2.45 3.79 4.50
CA LYS A 95 -2.10 2.38 4.25
C LYS A 95 -2.42 1.91 2.81
N THR A 96 -3.53 2.37 2.23
CA THR A 96 -4.03 1.89 0.93
C THR A 96 -4.01 2.93 -0.19
N LEU A 97 -3.76 4.21 0.10
CA LEU A 97 -3.86 5.31 -0.87
C LEU A 97 -3.10 6.57 -0.39
N HIS A 98 -2.91 7.51 -1.31
CA HIS A 98 -2.54 8.90 -1.04
C HIS A 98 -3.77 9.79 -1.10
N GLN A 99 -3.78 10.83 -0.27
CA GLN A 99 -4.85 11.80 -0.18
C GLN A 99 -4.28 13.21 -0.16
N MET A 100 -4.81 14.10 -0.99
CA MET A 100 -4.48 15.52 -0.92
C MET A 100 -5.38 16.23 0.11
N THR A 101 -4.75 16.98 1.01
CA THR A 101 -5.35 17.76 2.09
C THR A 101 -4.87 19.22 2.02
N SER A 102 -5.67 20.12 2.58
CA SER A 102 -5.30 21.53 2.77
C SER A 102 -5.80 21.99 4.13
N GLY A 103 -5.07 22.88 4.81
CA GLY A 103 -5.42 23.34 6.14
C GLY A 103 -5.97 24.76 6.14
N VAL A 104 -7.02 25.00 6.93
CA VAL A 104 -7.57 26.33 7.20
C VAL A 104 -7.70 26.50 8.70
N GLU A 105 -7.20 27.62 9.21
CA GLU A 105 -7.33 28.01 10.61
C GLU A 105 -7.99 29.37 10.74
N ALA A 106 -8.63 29.62 11.88
CA ALA A 106 -9.18 30.93 12.21
C ALA A 106 -9.20 31.16 13.72
N ARG A 107 -9.26 32.45 14.11
CA ARG A 107 -9.56 32.85 15.48
C ARG A 107 -11.05 33.16 15.61
N LEU A 108 -11.77 32.44 16.45
CA LEU A 108 -13.19 32.65 16.74
C LEU A 108 -13.43 34.02 17.39
N LYS A 109 -14.56 34.65 17.08
CA LYS A 109 -15.04 35.85 17.78
C LYS A 109 -15.27 35.55 19.26
N ASP A 110 -15.21 36.59 20.08
CA ASP A 110 -15.49 36.45 21.50
C ASP A 110 -16.93 35.96 21.74
N GLY A 111 -17.11 35.06 22.71
CA GLY A 111 -18.41 34.46 23.04
C GLY A 111 -18.96 33.43 22.04
N VAL A 112 -18.26 33.12 20.93
CA VAL A 112 -18.69 32.05 20.00
C VAL A 112 -18.51 30.69 20.66
N GLY A 113 -19.63 30.02 20.94
CA GLY A 113 -19.63 28.67 21.49
C GLY A 113 -19.74 27.60 20.41
N ILE A 114 -19.64 26.34 20.83
CA ILE A 114 -19.70 25.21 19.91
C ILE A 114 -21.00 25.11 19.10
N VAL A 115 -22.13 25.49 19.70
CA VAL A 115 -23.43 25.47 19.00
C VAL A 115 -23.42 26.43 17.82
N ASP A 116 -22.78 27.60 17.98
CA ASP A 116 -22.64 28.59 16.92
C ASP A 116 -21.70 28.09 15.83
N ILE A 117 -20.60 27.44 16.22
CA ILE A 117 -19.67 26.77 15.30
C ILE A 117 -20.43 25.76 14.43
N LEU A 118 -21.13 24.81 15.06
CA LEU A 118 -21.85 23.75 14.35
C LEU A 118 -22.93 24.33 13.43
N LYS A 119 -23.73 25.30 13.89
CA LYS A 119 -24.75 25.95 13.04
C LYS A 119 -24.15 26.65 11.81
N ALA A 120 -22.95 27.22 11.95
CA ALA A 120 -22.33 27.98 10.88
C ALA A 120 -21.71 27.08 9.80
N ILE A 121 -21.09 25.97 10.20
CA ILE A 121 -20.19 25.21 9.32
C ILE A 121 -20.68 23.79 9.01
N PHE A 122 -21.61 23.22 9.79
CA PHE A 122 -22.16 21.88 9.55
C PHE A 122 -23.24 21.90 8.45
N PRO A 123 -23.33 20.87 7.58
CA PRO A 123 -22.40 19.74 7.45
C PRO A 123 -21.06 20.11 6.80
N PRO A 124 -20.02 19.25 6.93
CA PRO A 124 -18.71 19.51 6.35
C PRO A 124 -18.78 19.77 4.84
N GLY A 125 -18.04 20.76 4.35
CA GLY A 125 -18.16 21.20 2.95
C GLY A 125 -17.65 20.18 1.92
N SER A 126 -16.66 19.37 2.30
CA SER A 126 -16.02 18.36 1.45
C SER A 126 -16.95 17.21 1.04
N ILE A 127 -17.98 16.90 1.83
CA ILE A 127 -18.90 15.76 1.61
C ILE A 127 -20.29 16.16 1.10
N THR A 128 -20.52 17.47 0.96
CA THR A 128 -21.76 18.04 0.42
C THR A 128 -21.52 18.50 -1.00
N GLY A 129 -20.84 19.64 -1.16
CA GLY A 129 -20.58 20.29 -2.44
C GLY A 129 -20.65 21.80 -2.32
N ALA A 130 -20.36 22.50 -3.43
CA ALA A 130 -20.40 23.95 -3.51
C ALA A 130 -21.27 24.37 -4.71
N PRO A 131 -22.31 25.21 -4.54
CA PRO A 131 -22.82 25.79 -3.30
C PRO A 131 -23.51 24.77 -2.36
N LYS A 132 -23.25 24.87 -1.05
CA LYS A 132 -23.65 23.86 -0.04
C LYS A 132 -25.14 23.54 -0.03
N ILE A 133 -26.00 24.57 -0.03
CA ILE A 133 -27.47 24.38 0.03
C ILE A 133 -27.97 23.62 -1.19
N ARG A 134 -27.58 24.04 -2.41
CA ARG A 134 -28.01 23.37 -3.63
C ARG A 134 -27.48 21.94 -3.74
N ALA A 135 -26.25 21.70 -3.29
CA ALA A 135 -25.69 20.36 -3.22
C ALA A 135 -26.51 19.45 -2.29
N MET A 136 -26.93 19.94 -1.12
CA MET A 136 -27.78 19.18 -0.19
C MET A 136 -29.18 18.89 -0.77
N GLU A 137 -29.78 19.82 -1.52
CA GLU A 137 -31.04 19.58 -2.24
C GLU A 137 -30.89 18.43 -3.25
N LEU A 138 -29.84 18.47 -4.09
CA LEU A 138 -29.55 17.42 -5.06
C LEU A 138 -29.29 16.07 -4.39
N ILE A 139 -28.53 16.04 -3.30
CA ILE A 139 -28.31 14.83 -2.50
C ILE A 139 -29.65 14.24 -2.05
N ARG A 140 -30.56 15.10 -1.54
CA ARG A 140 -31.88 14.66 -1.09
C ARG A 140 -32.78 14.18 -2.23
N GLU A 141 -32.65 14.76 -3.42
CA GLU A 141 -33.39 14.35 -4.62
C GLU A 141 -32.88 13.02 -5.19
N LEU A 142 -31.57 12.76 -5.12
CA LEU A 142 -30.91 11.65 -5.81
C LEU A 142 -30.64 10.42 -4.93
N GLU A 143 -30.41 10.58 -3.64
CA GLU A 143 -30.17 9.45 -2.73
C GLU A 143 -31.47 8.81 -2.25
N THR A 144 -31.45 7.49 -2.07
CA THR A 144 -32.65 6.69 -1.75
C THR A 144 -33.05 6.73 -0.28
N GLU A 145 -32.17 7.22 0.60
CA GLU A 145 -32.37 7.22 2.05
C GLU A 145 -31.62 8.36 2.74
N PRO A 146 -32.00 8.73 3.98
CA PRO A 146 -31.21 9.67 4.78
C PRO A 146 -29.83 9.10 5.13
N ARG A 147 -28.77 9.89 5.01
CA ARG A 147 -27.38 9.45 5.30
C ARG A 147 -27.12 9.05 6.76
N GLY A 148 -27.94 9.46 7.72
CA GLY A 148 -27.72 9.17 9.14
C GLY A 148 -26.36 9.69 9.64
N VAL A 149 -25.50 8.81 10.15
CA VAL A 149 -24.14 9.17 10.60
C VAL A 149 -23.22 9.46 9.41
N TYR A 150 -23.43 8.83 8.25
CA TYR A 150 -22.58 9.00 7.07
C TYR A 150 -22.55 10.48 6.64
N CYS A 151 -21.35 10.99 6.37
CA CYS A 151 -21.11 12.40 6.05
C CYS A 151 -21.48 13.41 7.16
N GLY A 152 -21.81 12.93 8.36
CA GLY A 152 -21.92 13.74 9.57
C GLY A 152 -20.57 13.99 10.23
N ALA A 153 -20.53 13.97 11.57
CA ALA A 153 -19.31 14.13 12.33
C ALA A 153 -19.32 13.27 13.60
N ILE A 154 -18.18 12.70 13.96
CA ILE A 154 -17.95 11.96 15.22
C ILE A 154 -16.81 12.64 15.94
N GLY A 155 -16.99 12.87 17.24
CA GLY A 155 -16.00 13.62 17.99
C GLY A 155 -16.27 13.67 19.48
N ARG A 156 -15.54 14.56 20.14
CA ARG A 156 -15.66 14.80 21.57
C ARG A 156 -15.64 16.28 21.90
N PHE A 157 -16.25 16.59 23.03
CA PHE A 157 -16.02 17.80 23.80
C PHE A 157 -15.24 17.43 25.05
N SER A 158 -14.30 18.28 25.45
CA SER A 158 -13.50 18.08 26.64
C SER A 158 -13.85 19.13 27.71
N PRO A 159 -13.72 18.81 29.01
CA PRO A 159 -14.05 19.76 30.09
C PRO A 159 -13.26 21.06 30.07
N ASP A 160 -12.11 21.07 29.41
CA ASP A 160 -11.28 22.26 29.15
C ASP A 160 -11.86 23.18 28.06
N GLY A 161 -13.01 22.83 27.47
CA GLY A 161 -13.66 23.58 26.41
C GLY A 161 -13.10 23.30 25.02
N SER A 162 -12.19 22.34 24.86
CA SER A 162 -11.68 21.91 23.55
C SER A 162 -12.64 20.93 22.85
N ALA A 163 -12.59 20.92 21.52
CA ALA A 163 -13.42 20.08 20.67
C ALA A 163 -12.59 19.43 19.56
N LEU A 164 -12.89 18.17 19.23
CA LEU A 164 -12.30 17.47 18.10
C LEU A 164 -13.34 16.60 17.42
N PHE A 165 -13.61 16.88 16.14
CA PHE A 165 -14.59 16.17 15.31
C PHE A 165 -13.97 15.79 13.98
N ASN A 166 -14.21 14.56 13.56
CA ASN A 166 -13.91 14.10 12.21
C ASN A 166 -15.09 14.36 11.28
N VAL A 167 -14.89 14.17 9.98
CA VAL A 167 -15.99 13.93 9.04
C VAL A 167 -16.33 12.44 9.09
N ALA A 168 -17.59 12.07 9.27
CA ALA A 168 -18.02 10.68 9.44
C ALA A 168 -18.09 9.92 8.11
N ILE A 169 -16.93 9.73 7.49
CA ILE A 169 -16.66 8.90 6.32
C ILE A 169 -15.74 7.75 6.71
N ARG A 170 -15.76 6.65 5.93
CA ARG A 170 -15.08 5.39 6.32
C ARG A 170 -15.51 4.96 7.72
N THR A 171 -16.82 5.01 7.95
CA THR A 171 -17.46 4.76 9.24
C THR A 171 -18.55 3.72 9.05
N ALA A 172 -18.40 2.57 9.70
CA ALA A 172 -19.42 1.54 9.73
C ALA A 172 -20.35 1.74 10.93
N ILE A 173 -21.64 1.44 10.75
CA ILE A 173 -22.63 1.36 11.82
C ILE A 173 -23.06 -0.09 11.90
N ILE A 174 -22.95 -0.69 13.08
CA ILE A 174 -23.32 -2.09 13.33
C ILE A 174 -24.46 -2.14 14.35
N ASP A 175 -25.56 -2.79 13.98
CA ASP A 175 -26.69 -3.00 14.88
C ASP A 175 -26.45 -4.16 15.86
N ARG A 176 -27.34 -4.31 16.85
CA ARG A 176 -27.23 -5.40 17.84
C ARG A 176 -27.53 -6.79 17.29
N LYS A 177 -28.06 -6.90 16.08
CA LYS A 177 -28.29 -8.17 15.40
C LYS A 177 -27.05 -8.61 14.59
N GLY A 178 -26.03 -7.76 14.49
CA GLY A 178 -24.79 -8.01 13.77
C GLY A 178 -24.82 -7.58 12.31
N TYR A 179 -25.86 -6.86 11.86
CA TYR A 179 -25.88 -6.26 10.53
C TYR A 179 -25.14 -4.93 10.56
N GLY A 180 -24.33 -4.66 9.54
CA GLY A 180 -23.58 -3.42 9.43
C GLY A 180 -23.74 -2.74 8.08
N GLU A 181 -23.72 -1.42 8.08
CA GLU A 181 -23.75 -0.57 6.90
C GLU A 181 -22.62 0.47 6.93
N MET A 182 -22.18 0.90 5.75
CA MET A 182 -21.21 1.99 5.60
C MET A 182 -21.45 2.72 4.29
N GLY A 183 -21.64 4.04 4.36
CA GLY A 183 -21.70 4.89 3.17
C GLY A 183 -20.33 5.08 2.52
N ILE A 184 -20.32 5.14 1.19
CA ILE A 184 -19.15 5.45 0.37
C ILE A 184 -19.55 6.34 -0.80
N GLY A 185 -18.67 7.25 -1.23
CA GLY A 185 -19.00 8.22 -2.26
C GLY A 185 -17.80 8.90 -2.91
N SER A 186 -18.10 9.63 -3.99
CA SER A 186 -17.17 10.49 -4.71
C SER A 186 -17.77 11.87 -4.97
N GLY A 187 -16.91 12.85 -5.24
CA GLY A 187 -17.34 14.18 -5.65
C GLY A 187 -17.67 14.19 -7.13
N VAL A 188 -18.77 14.84 -7.51
CA VAL A 188 -19.17 14.94 -8.94
C VAL A 188 -19.00 16.38 -9.39
N VAL A 189 -18.23 16.57 -10.47
CA VAL A 189 -18.03 17.84 -11.16
C VAL A 189 -18.51 17.72 -12.62
N ALA A 190 -18.53 18.83 -13.35
CA ALA A 190 -19.12 18.89 -14.70
C ALA A 190 -18.45 17.93 -15.71
N ASP A 191 -17.17 17.59 -15.51
CA ASP A 191 -16.37 16.69 -16.34
C ASP A 191 -16.16 15.30 -15.68
N SER A 192 -16.92 14.96 -14.64
CA SER A 192 -16.87 13.64 -14.02
C SER A 192 -17.39 12.55 -14.97
N ASP A 193 -16.78 11.37 -14.87
CA ASP A 193 -17.16 10.17 -15.61
C ASP A 193 -17.67 9.12 -14.61
N GLY A 194 -18.93 8.69 -14.75
CA GLY A 194 -19.60 7.81 -13.79
C GLY A 194 -18.82 6.54 -13.43
N PRO A 195 -18.32 5.77 -14.42
CA PRO A 195 -17.46 4.61 -14.16
C PRO A 195 -16.20 4.94 -13.35
N LYS A 196 -15.52 6.06 -13.63
CA LYS A 196 -14.34 6.49 -12.83
C LYS A 196 -14.72 6.86 -11.41
N GLU A 197 -15.83 7.59 -11.20
CA GLU A 197 -16.30 7.94 -9.85
C GLU A 197 -16.66 6.70 -9.03
N TYR A 198 -17.27 5.70 -9.67
CA TYR A 198 -17.56 4.43 -9.01
C TYR A 198 -16.27 3.65 -8.66
N ALA A 199 -15.28 3.64 -9.56
CA ALA A 199 -13.98 3.04 -9.27
C ALA A 199 -13.27 3.75 -8.09
N GLU A 200 -13.41 5.07 -7.96
CA GLU A 200 -12.91 5.81 -6.79
C GLU A 200 -13.65 5.40 -5.51
N CYS A 201 -14.97 5.22 -5.54
CA CYS A 201 -15.72 4.69 -4.40
C CYS A 201 -15.19 3.32 -3.96
N LEU A 202 -14.97 2.39 -4.90
CA LEU A 202 -14.41 1.07 -4.61
C LEU A 202 -12.98 1.16 -4.04
N LEU A 203 -12.15 2.07 -4.56
CA LEU A 203 -10.81 2.32 -4.03
C LEU A 203 -10.86 2.81 -2.58
N LYS A 204 -11.75 3.76 -2.27
CA LYS A 204 -11.97 4.25 -0.90
C LYS A 204 -12.55 3.19 0.03
N MET A 205 -13.23 2.16 -0.50
CA MET A 205 -13.79 1.04 0.26
C MET A 205 -12.76 -0.03 0.63
N LYS A 206 -11.61 -0.10 -0.09
CA LYS A 206 -10.60 -1.16 0.10
C LYS A 206 -10.11 -1.34 1.53
N PHE A 207 -10.12 -0.29 2.36
CA PHE A 207 -9.70 -0.42 3.76
C PHE A 207 -10.57 -1.41 4.57
N LEU A 208 -11.83 -1.62 4.15
CA LEU A 208 -12.78 -2.55 4.77
C LEU A 208 -12.87 -3.88 4.02
N THR A 209 -12.84 -3.87 2.68
CA THR A 209 -13.05 -5.07 1.86
C THR A 209 -11.77 -5.88 1.60
N ASP A 210 -10.62 -5.22 1.64
CA ASP A 210 -9.30 -5.83 1.53
C ASP A 210 -8.42 -5.30 2.67
N PRO A 211 -8.81 -5.54 3.94
CA PRO A 211 -7.98 -5.13 5.04
C PRO A 211 -6.66 -5.89 4.91
N VAL A 212 -5.56 -5.16 5.03
CA VAL A 212 -4.24 -5.77 5.04
C VAL A 212 -4.23 -6.79 6.17
N ARG A 213 -4.31 -8.08 5.82
CA ARG A 213 -4.16 -9.17 6.79
C ARG A 213 -2.82 -8.98 7.47
N ARG A 214 -2.76 -9.18 8.79
CA ARG A 214 -1.49 -9.09 9.52
C ARG A 214 -0.45 -9.93 8.81
N PHE A 215 0.67 -9.32 8.48
CA PHE A 215 1.78 -9.94 7.77
C PHE A 215 3.08 -9.48 8.41
N GLU A 216 4.14 -10.23 8.15
CA GLU A 216 5.48 -9.90 8.60
C GLU A 216 6.34 -9.66 7.36
N LEU A 217 7.34 -8.80 7.51
CA LEU A 217 8.42 -8.71 6.55
C LEU A 217 9.36 -9.91 6.79
N ILE A 218 9.75 -10.58 5.71
CA ILE A 218 10.57 -11.79 5.78
C ILE A 218 11.84 -11.63 4.97
N GLU A 219 12.96 -12.01 5.58
CA GLU A 219 14.20 -12.23 4.86
C GLU A 219 14.63 -13.70 4.91
N THR A 220 15.29 -14.13 3.83
CA THR A 220 15.87 -15.48 3.75
C THR A 220 17.27 -15.33 3.20
N MET A 221 18.24 -15.66 4.03
CA MET A 221 19.65 -15.34 3.85
C MET A 221 20.47 -16.62 3.87
N LEU A 222 21.58 -16.62 3.15
CA LEU A 222 22.60 -17.64 3.25
C LEU A 222 23.70 -17.18 4.20
N TYR A 223 24.02 -18.00 5.19
CA TYR A 223 25.24 -17.87 5.97
C TYR A 223 26.23 -18.94 5.54
N VAL A 224 27.47 -18.53 5.30
CA VAL A 224 28.60 -19.39 4.97
C VAL A 224 29.65 -19.24 6.08
N PRO A 225 30.14 -20.34 6.67
CA PRO A 225 31.21 -20.29 7.67
C PRO A 225 32.42 -19.53 7.15
N GLY A 226 32.95 -18.59 7.94
CA GLY A 226 34.08 -17.73 7.57
C GLY A 226 33.69 -16.48 6.76
N ASP A 227 32.72 -16.58 5.86
CA ASP A 227 32.29 -15.44 5.01
C ASP A 227 31.11 -14.65 5.60
N GLY A 228 30.39 -15.25 6.54
CA GLY A 228 29.20 -14.67 7.17
C GLY A 228 27.96 -14.72 6.28
N VAL A 229 27.06 -13.76 6.47
CA VAL A 229 25.80 -13.70 5.70
C VAL A 229 26.06 -13.09 4.32
N TRP A 230 25.86 -13.90 3.27
CA TRP A 230 25.99 -13.45 1.88
C TRP A 230 24.93 -12.38 1.56
N LEU A 231 25.37 -11.29 0.92
CA LEU A 231 24.55 -10.13 0.57
C LEU A 231 23.85 -9.47 1.78
N LYS A 232 24.41 -9.56 3.00
CA LYS A 232 23.83 -8.98 4.24
C LYS A 232 23.37 -7.54 4.05
N GLY A 233 24.18 -6.70 3.40
CA GLY A 233 23.84 -5.30 3.11
C GLY A 233 22.55 -5.13 2.32
N TYR A 234 22.39 -5.85 1.21
CA TYR A 234 21.17 -5.81 0.39
C TYR A 234 19.94 -6.30 1.15
N HIS A 235 20.10 -7.37 1.95
CA HIS A 235 19.01 -7.91 2.76
C HIS A 235 18.49 -6.91 3.79
N LEU A 236 19.41 -6.29 4.55
CA LEU A 236 19.04 -5.29 5.56
C LEU A 236 18.46 -4.02 4.92
N ALA A 237 19.02 -3.57 3.79
CA ALA A 237 18.50 -2.43 3.06
C ALA A 237 17.07 -2.65 2.56
N ARG A 238 16.78 -3.83 1.98
CA ARG A 238 15.42 -4.17 1.52
C ARG A 238 14.42 -4.27 2.66
N LEU A 239 14.82 -4.89 3.78
CA LEU A 239 13.98 -4.99 4.97
C LEU A 239 13.65 -3.60 5.52
N ALA A 240 14.65 -2.73 5.67
CA ALA A 240 14.47 -1.37 6.15
C ALA A 240 13.58 -0.53 5.22
N ALA A 241 13.78 -0.63 3.90
CA ALA A 241 12.96 0.06 2.91
C ALA A 241 11.49 -0.40 2.97
N SER A 242 11.25 -1.70 3.11
CA SER A 242 9.90 -2.25 3.25
C SER A 242 9.26 -1.84 4.58
N ALA A 243 10.03 -1.81 5.67
CA ALA A 243 9.54 -1.36 6.97
C ALA A 243 9.12 0.10 6.93
N ALA A 244 9.94 0.97 6.32
CA ALA A 244 9.59 2.37 6.11
C ALA A 244 8.33 2.54 5.23
N TYR A 245 8.21 1.74 4.16
CA TYR A 245 7.07 1.81 3.23
C TYR A 245 5.72 1.47 3.91
N PHE A 246 5.70 0.43 4.75
CA PHE A 246 4.49 -0.01 5.47
C PHE A 246 4.30 0.66 6.83
N GLY A 247 5.28 1.42 7.31
CA GLY A 247 5.25 2.05 8.63
C GLY A 247 5.52 1.09 9.79
N PHE A 248 6.29 0.03 9.57
CA PHE A 248 6.70 -0.90 10.62
C PHE A 248 7.75 -0.25 11.52
N SER A 249 7.71 -0.55 12.82
CA SER A 249 8.79 -0.15 13.72
C SER A 249 10.06 -0.91 13.38
N TYR A 250 11.15 -0.22 13.07
CA TYR A 250 12.41 -0.83 12.63
C TYR A 250 13.58 -0.39 13.51
N ASP A 251 14.28 -1.38 14.06
CA ASP A 251 15.50 -1.20 14.86
C ASP A 251 16.63 -2.02 14.22
N ALA A 252 17.61 -1.32 13.67
CA ALA A 252 18.72 -1.94 12.94
C ALA A 252 19.63 -2.77 13.84
N GLU A 253 19.75 -2.46 15.13
CA GLU A 253 20.55 -3.25 16.08
C GLU A 253 19.83 -4.54 16.41
N LYS A 254 18.56 -4.48 16.82
CA LYS A 254 17.77 -5.69 17.11
C LYS A 254 17.72 -6.67 15.93
N VAL A 255 17.61 -6.15 14.71
CA VAL A 255 17.63 -6.98 13.50
C VAL A 255 18.98 -7.67 13.31
N ARG A 256 20.09 -6.94 13.50
CA ARG A 256 21.45 -7.52 13.36
C ARG A 256 21.69 -8.58 14.44
N ASP A 257 21.36 -8.26 15.69
CA ASP A 257 21.54 -9.16 16.83
C ASP A 257 20.74 -10.46 16.65
N ALA A 258 19.51 -10.38 16.15
CA ALA A 258 18.71 -11.56 15.87
C ALA A 258 19.33 -12.47 14.81
N VAL A 259 19.87 -11.89 13.72
CA VAL A 259 20.55 -12.66 12.67
C VAL A 259 21.82 -13.30 13.22
N ASP A 260 22.64 -12.54 13.94
CA ASP A 260 23.91 -13.00 14.47
C ASP A 260 23.67 -14.13 15.50
N ALA A 261 22.69 -13.97 16.39
CA ALA A 261 22.26 -15.01 17.33
C ALA A 261 21.79 -16.29 16.64
N ALA A 262 21.01 -16.18 15.55
CA ALA A 262 20.56 -17.34 14.79
C ALA A 262 21.73 -18.10 14.15
N THR A 263 22.72 -17.39 13.59
CA THR A 263 23.91 -18.03 12.99
C THR A 263 24.85 -18.65 14.02
N ALA A 264 24.93 -18.08 15.22
CA ALA A 264 25.75 -18.60 16.31
C ALA A 264 25.31 -19.98 16.84
N THR A 265 24.12 -20.44 16.49
CA THR A 265 23.62 -21.79 16.86
C THR A 265 24.40 -22.93 16.19
N ALA A 266 25.00 -22.68 15.03
CA ALA A 266 25.79 -23.67 14.28
C ALA A 266 26.83 -22.96 13.38
N PRO A 267 27.83 -22.27 13.96
CA PRO A 267 28.69 -21.31 13.24
C PRO A 267 29.58 -21.97 12.18
N ASP A 268 29.87 -23.26 12.31
CA ASP A 268 30.69 -24.04 11.39
C ASP A 268 29.88 -24.68 10.24
N GLN A 269 28.56 -24.45 10.20
CA GLN A 269 27.69 -24.99 9.16
C GLN A 269 27.25 -23.92 8.17
N ARG A 270 27.01 -24.34 6.93
CA ARG A 270 26.30 -23.53 5.94
C ARG A 270 24.81 -23.50 6.30
N LEU A 271 24.26 -22.30 6.53
CA LEU A 271 22.92 -22.13 7.09
C LEU A 271 22.02 -21.30 6.17
N ARG A 272 20.73 -21.66 6.13
CA ARG A 272 19.67 -20.78 5.65
C ARG A 272 19.05 -20.10 6.87
N VAL A 273 19.24 -18.79 6.96
CA VAL A 273 18.68 -17.95 8.01
C VAL A 273 17.35 -17.37 7.53
N ARG A 274 16.29 -17.52 8.30
CA ARG A 274 14.98 -16.92 8.05
C ARG A 274 14.70 -15.89 9.14
N LEU A 275 14.56 -14.63 8.75
CA LEU A 275 14.30 -13.49 9.63
C LEU A 275 12.87 -12.99 9.41
N LEU A 276 12.18 -12.63 10.49
CA LEU A 276 10.87 -12.01 10.52
C LEU A 276 10.92 -10.68 11.27
N LEU A 277 10.16 -9.71 10.76
CA LEU A 277 9.89 -8.44 11.40
C LEU A 277 8.37 -8.18 11.37
N ASP A 278 7.76 -8.00 12.53
CA ASP A 278 6.35 -7.66 12.71
C ASP A 278 6.15 -6.12 12.72
N GLU A 279 4.89 -5.65 12.58
CA GLU A 279 4.52 -4.23 12.49
C GLU A 279 4.95 -3.43 13.73
N ASP A 280 4.92 -4.06 14.91
CA ASP A 280 5.32 -3.47 16.20
C ASP A 280 6.84 -3.46 16.44
N GLY A 281 7.62 -4.02 15.52
CA GLY A 281 9.08 -4.12 15.62
C GLY A 281 9.58 -5.35 16.38
N ALA A 282 8.72 -6.32 16.69
CA ALA A 282 9.16 -7.64 17.12
C ALA A 282 9.98 -8.32 16.02
N VAL A 283 11.13 -8.89 16.38
CA VAL A 283 12.05 -9.56 15.46
C VAL A 283 12.26 -11.00 15.91
N SER A 284 12.22 -11.94 14.96
CA SER A 284 12.64 -13.31 15.21
C SER A 284 13.49 -13.85 14.06
N ALA A 285 14.49 -14.68 14.37
CA ALA A 285 15.32 -15.33 13.36
C ALA A 285 15.54 -16.80 13.70
N THR A 286 15.50 -17.65 12.69
CA THR A 286 15.84 -19.07 12.80
C THR A 286 16.87 -19.44 11.74
N ALA A 287 17.72 -20.42 12.05
CA ALA A 287 18.71 -20.93 11.12
C ALA A 287 18.60 -22.45 11.02
N ILE A 288 18.70 -22.98 9.80
CA ILE A 288 18.74 -24.42 9.55
C ILE A 288 19.87 -24.75 8.57
N PRO A 289 20.44 -25.97 8.60
CA PRO A 289 21.44 -26.40 7.63
C PRO A 289 20.96 -26.26 6.19
N GLN A 290 21.82 -25.76 5.31
CA GLN A 290 21.52 -25.54 3.90
C GLN A 290 22.60 -26.20 3.03
N PRO A 291 22.29 -27.33 2.38
CA PRO A 291 23.24 -28.01 1.49
C PRO A 291 23.71 -27.10 0.35
N GLU A 292 24.94 -27.30 -0.09
CA GLU A 292 25.46 -26.69 -1.31
C GLU A 292 24.63 -27.08 -2.51
N THR A 293 24.51 -26.15 -3.45
CA THR A 293 23.89 -26.44 -4.74
C THR A 293 24.96 -27.04 -5.64
N ALA A 294 24.68 -28.23 -6.19
CA ALA A 294 25.61 -28.91 -7.09
C ALA A 294 25.91 -28.03 -8.31
N ALA A 295 27.15 -28.08 -8.80
CA ALA A 295 27.60 -27.23 -9.91
C ALA A 295 26.84 -27.50 -11.23
N ASP A 296 26.31 -28.71 -11.38
CA ASP A 296 25.51 -29.19 -12.51
C ASP A 296 24.00 -29.17 -12.23
N ALA A 297 23.56 -28.55 -11.11
CA ALA A 297 22.15 -28.46 -10.78
C ALA A 297 21.35 -27.70 -11.85
N VAL A 298 20.21 -28.27 -12.24
CA VAL A 298 19.25 -27.66 -13.16
C VAL A 298 17.89 -27.58 -12.47
N MET A 299 17.28 -26.39 -12.48
CA MET A 299 15.88 -26.19 -12.04
C MET A 299 14.93 -26.38 -13.22
N ARG A 300 14.00 -27.32 -13.08
CA ARG A 300 12.95 -27.51 -14.09
C ARG A 300 11.77 -26.63 -13.74
N TYR A 301 11.36 -25.76 -14.67
CA TYR A 301 10.31 -24.78 -14.40
C TYR A 301 9.10 -24.93 -15.30
N VAL A 302 7.98 -24.36 -14.85
CA VAL A 302 6.77 -24.16 -15.65
C VAL A 302 6.32 -22.71 -15.53
N ILE A 303 5.49 -22.26 -16.47
CA ILE A 303 4.80 -20.96 -16.37
C ILE A 303 3.40 -21.24 -15.84
N SER A 304 3.00 -20.53 -14.77
CA SER A 304 1.65 -20.62 -14.23
C SER A 304 0.62 -20.03 -15.20
N ASP A 305 -0.55 -20.65 -15.27
CA ASP A 305 -1.72 -20.09 -15.97
C ASP A 305 -2.33 -18.89 -15.22
N THR A 306 -2.02 -18.74 -13.93
CA THR A 306 -2.41 -17.59 -13.12
C THR A 306 -1.56 -16.38 -13.45
N ARG A 307 -2.21 -15.23 -13.68
CA ARG A 307 -1.54 -13.94 -13.88
C ARG A 307 -1.45 -13.18 -12.55
N ILE A 308 -0.28 -12.59 -12.30
CA ILE A 308 -0.12 -11.62 -11.21
C ILE A 308 -0.57 -10.24 -11.69
N ASN A 309 -0.96 -9.37 -10.75
CA ASN A 309 -1.33 -7.99 -11.03
C ASN A 309 -0.14 -7.10 -10.70
N SER A 310 0.47 -6.47 -11.70
CA SER A 310 1.65 -5.61 -11.51
C SER A 310 1.42 -4.42 -10.55
N ALA A 311 0.16 -4.07 -10.28
CA ALA A 311 -0.22 -3.05 -9.30
C ALA A 311 -0.34 -3.58 -7.85
N ASP A 312 -0.17 -4.88 -7.61
CA ASP A 312 -0.16 -5.44 -6.25
C ASP A 312 1.13 -5.02 -5.52
N LEU A 313 0.95 -4.23 -4.48
CA LEU A 313 2.03 -3.67 -3.65
C LEU A 313 2.89 -4.78 -3.04
N PHE A 314 2.30 -5.93 -2.72
CA PHE A 314 3.02 -7.02 -2.05
C PHE A 314 4.00 -7.75 -2.96
N LEU A 315 3.94 -7.57 -4.28
CA LEU A 315 4.95 -8.10 -5.20
C LEU A 315 6.31 -7.45 -4.98
N TYR A 316 6.33 -6.17 -4.57
CA TYR A 316 7.56 -5.38 -4.43
C TYR A 316 8.22 -5.50 -3.06
N HIS A 317 7.60 -6.24 -2.14
CA HIS A 317 8.06 -6.40 -0.77
C HIS A 317 8.10 -7.87 -0.37
N LYS A 318 9.19 -8.29 0.29
CA LYS A 318 9.31 -9.67 0.72
C LYS A 318 8.53 -9.86 2.02
N THR A 319 7.33 -10.41 1.91
CA THR A 319 6.40 -10.60 3.04
C THR A 319 6.03 -12.06 3.26
N THR A 320 5.38 -12.34 4.38
CA THR A 320 4.75 -13.65 4.64
C THR A 320 3.46 -13.89 3.84
N ARG A 321 2.93 -12.88 3.14
CA ARG A 321 1.81 -13.05 2.21
C ARG A 321 2.29 -13.70 0.92
N ARG A 322 2.17 -15.01 0.88
CA ARG A 322 2.69 -15.85 -0.20
C ARG A 322 1.68 -16.90 -0.66
N GLU A 323 0.41 -16.73 -0.31
CA GLU A 323 -0.64 -17.72 -0.54
C GLU A 323 -0.78 -18.11 -2.02
N LEU A 324 -0.71 -17.12 -2.92
CA LEU A 324 -0.69 -17.36 -4.36
C LEU A 324 0.51 -18.22 -4.75
N TYR A 325 1.72 -17.79 -4.40
CA TYR A 325 2.96 -18.48 -4.77
C TYR A 325 3.04 -19.90 -4.20
N ASP A 326 2.68 -20.07 -2.94
CA ASP A 326 2.76 -21.37 -2.26
C ASP A 326 1.71 -22.34 -2.81
N ARG A 327 0.50 -21.87 -3.12
CA ARG A 327 -0.55 -22.68 -3.74
C ARG A 327 -0.15 -23.12 -5.15
N GLU A 328 0.24 -22.17 -6.01
CA GLU A 328 0.61 -22.44 -7.40
C GLU A 328 1.86 -23.33 -7.47
N TRP A 329 2.90 -23.02 -6.69
CA TRP A 329 4.09 -23.84 -6.63
C TRP A 329 3.76 -25.27 -6.19
N LYS A 330 2.97 -25.43 -5.12
CA LYS A 330 2.55 -26.76 -4.65
C LYS A 330 1.79 -27.53 -5.73
N HIS A 331 0.84 -26.87 -6.41
CA HIS A 331 0.07 -27.49 -7.48
C HIS A 331 0.96 -28.03 -8.60
N TYR A 332 1.85 -27.21 -9.16
CA TYR A 332 2.71 -27.64 -10.28
C TYR A 332 3.84 -28.57 -9.84
N HIS A 333 4.33 -28.44 -8.61
CA HIS A 333 5.26 -29.40 -8.03
C HIS A 333 4.62 -30.79 -7.91
N ASP A 334 3.44 -30.87 -7.31
CA ASP A 334 2.75 -32.14 -7.06
C ASP A 334 2.25 -32.80 -8.36
N THR A 335 1.88 -32.02 -9.38
CA THR A 335 1.30 -32.53 -10.63
C THR A 335 2.32 -32.78 -11.76
N LEU A 336 3.33 -31.92 -11.89
CA LEU A 336 4.31 -31.97 -13.00
C LEU A 336 5.75 -32.20 -12.52
N GLY A 337 6.00 -32.21 -11.21
CA GLY A 337 7.36 -32.32 -10.67
C GLY A 337 8.20 -31.06 -10.89
N ALA A 338 7.56 -29.88 -11.00
CA ALA A 338 8.24 -28.60 -11.18
C ALA A 338 9.09 -28.24 -9.96
N ASP A 339 10.32 -27.79 -10.19
CA ASP A 339 11.20 -27.26 -9.16
C ASP A 339 10.86 -25.79 -8.87
N GLU A 340 10.39 -25.06 -9.88
CA GLU A 340 9.99 -23.65 -9.80
C GLU A 340 8.81 -23.32 -10.72
N VAL A 341 8.03 -22.30 -10.35
CA VAL A 341 6.93 -21.78 -11.17
C VAL A 341 7.17 -20.31 -11.48
N LEU A 342 7.11 -19.95 -12.76
CA LEU A 342 7.26 -18.59 -13.25
C LEU A 342 5.90 -17.94 -13.50
N TYR A 343 5.82 -16.63 -13.31
CA TYR A 343 4.58 -15.88 -13.43
C TYR A 343 4.68 -14.81 -14.52
N LEU A 344 3.56 -14.67 -15.22
CA LEU A 344 3.31 -13.55 -16.11
C LEU A 344 2.41 -12.54 -15.42
N ASN A 345 2.61 -11.26 -15.70
CA ASN A 345 1.67 -10.23 -15.29
C ASN A 345 0.44 -10.17 -16.21
N GLU A 346 -0.51 -9.29 -15.90
CA GLU A 346 -1.74 -9.09 -16.66
C GLU A 346 -1.52 -8.66 -18.12
N ASN A 347 -0.32 -8.17 -18.45
CA ASN A 347 0.07 -7.75 -19.80
C ASN A 347 0.88 -8.84 -20.56
N GLY A 348 1.03 -10.03 -19.99
CA GLY A 348 1.79 -11.13 -20.59
C GLY A 348 3.31 -10.99 -20.51
N GLU A 349 3.83 -10.09 -19.66
CA GLU A 349 5.26 -9.95 -19.42
C GLU A 349 5.72 -10.94 -18.34
N LEU A 350 6.91 -11.53 -18.51
CA LEU A 350 7.57 -12.30 -17.44
C LEU A 350 7.91 -11.39 -16.28
N ALA A 351 7.61 -11.82 -15.06
CA ALA A 351 7.81 -11.05 -13.84
C ALA A 351 8.81 -11.72 -12.88
N GLU A 352 8.43 -12.82 -12.23
CA GLU A 352 9.31 -13.56 -11.30
C GLU A 352 8.94 -15.04 -11.20
N GLY A 353 9.74 -15.81 -10.47
CA GLY A 353 9.42 -17.16 -10.03
C GLY A 353 8.88 -17.20 -8.60
N SER A 354 8.34 -18.34 -8.14
CA SER A 354 7.75 -18.42 -6.79
C SER A 354 8.78 -18.12 -5.70
N ARG A 355 10.06 -18.47 -5.92
CA ARG A 355 11.14 -18.23 -4.94
C ARG A 355 12.39 -17.64 -5.57
N THR A 356 12.33 -17.21 -6.81
CA THR A 356 13.50 -16.85 -7.63
C THR A 356 13.22 -15.65 -8.52
N SER A 357 14.28 -14.91 -8.83
CA SER A 357 14.30 -13.96 -9.93
C SER A 357 14.69 -14.66 -11.23
N ILE A 358 14.18 -14.15 -12.36
CA ILE A 358 14.43 -14.70 -13.70
C ILE A 358 15.57 -13.95 -14.37
N PHE A 359 16.46 -14.68 -15.01
CA PHE A 359 17.54 -14.13 -15.82
C PHE A 359 17.66 -14.90 -17.15
N ILE A 360 17.66 -14.18 -18.27
CA ILE A 360 17.86 -14.73 -19.62
C ILE A 360 19.21 -14.26 -20.11
N GLU A 361 20.09 -15.18 -20.49
CA GLU A 361 21.38 -14.80 -21.05
C GLU A 361 21.22 -14.37 -22.52
N ARG A 362 21.70 -13.16 -22.83
CA ARG A 362 21.80 -12.64 -24.19
C ARG A 362 23.07 -11.79 -24.33
N ASP A 363 23.89 -12.11 -25.32
CA ASP A 363 25.13 -11.39 -25.65
C ASP A 363 26.08 -11.18 -24.46
N GLY A 364 26.24 -12.22 -23.63
CA GLY A 364 27.13 -12.20 -22.45
C GLY A 364 26.61 -11.36 -21.28
N ARG A 365 25.34 -10.94 -21.31
CA ARG A 365 24.65 -10.23 -20.21
C ARG A 365 23.41 -11.00 -19.77
N LEU A 366 23.01 -10.80 -18.52
CA LEU A 366 21.78 -11.35 -17.97
C LEU A 366 20.65 -10.32 -18.08
N LEU A 367 19.64 -10.60 -18.89
CA LEU A 367 18.41 -9.82 -18.93
C LEU A 367 17.49 -10.28 -17.80
N THR A 368 16.97 -9.37 -16.98
CA THR A 368 16.00 -9.67 -15.93
C THR A 368 14.75 -8.81 -16.09
N PRO A 369 13.54 -9.29 -15.73
CA PRO A 369 12.33 -8.47 -15.80
C PRO A 369 12.47 -7.12 -15.10
N ARG A 370 12.00 -6.04 -15.73
CA ARG A 370 11.90 -4.69 -15.14
C ARG A 370 10.92 -4.66 -13.97
N LEU A 371 11.16 -3.83 -12.95
CA LEU A 371 10.25 -3.73 -11.78
C LEU A 371 8.80 -3.40 -12.17
N ALA A 372 8.59 -2.64 -13.24
CA ALA A 372 7.26 -2.32 -13.76
C ALA A 372 6.43 -3.57 -14.19
N ALA A 373 7.05 -4.74 -14.33
CA ALA A 373 6.34 -5.99 -14.57
C ALA A 373 5.62 -6.52 -13.31
N GLY A 374 5.91 -5.99 -12.11
CA GLY A 374 5.38 -6.46 -10.84
C GLY A 374 6.18 -7.63 -10.28
N LEU A 375 7.33 -7.35 -9.67
CA LEU A 375 8.15 -8.38 -9.05
C LEU A 375 8.91 -7.89 -7.83
N LEU A 376 9.38 -8.84 -7.02
CA LEU A 376 10.24 -8.54 -5.90
C LEU A 376 11.61 -8.02 -6.37
N PRO A 377 12.11 -6.87 -5.86
CA PRO A 377 13.51 -6.49 -6.00
C PRO A 377 14.40 -7.46 -5.20
N GLY A 378 14.70 -8.61 -5.81
CA GLY A 378 15.52 -9.68 -5.25
C GLY A 378 16.92 -9.17 -4.86
N THR A 379 17.47 -9.61 -3.72
CA THR A 379 18.81 -9.18 -3.26
C THR A 379 19.93 -9.64 -4.19
N LEU A 380 19.84 -10.88 -4.69
CA LEU A 380 20.74 -11.36 -5.75
C LEU A 380 20.61 -10.53 -7.03
N ARG A 381 19.38 -10.22 -7.43
CA ARG A 381 19.09 -9.40 -8.62
C ARG A 381 19.69 -8.01 -8.49
N ALA A 382 19.50 -7.35 -7.35
CA ALA A 382 20.08 -6.04 -7.06
C ALA A 382 21.61 -6.07 -7.17
N ALA A 383 22.27 -7.04 -6.52
CA ALA A 383 23.73 -7.18 -6.61
C ALA A 383 24.22 -7.37 -8.05
N LEU A 384 23.54 -8.19 -8.86
CA LEU A 384 23.91 -8.42 -10.26
C LEU A 384 23.70 -7.17 -11.15
N LEU A 385 22.69 -6.35 -10.85
CA LEU A 385 22.47 -5.07 -11.54
C LEU A 385 23.57 -4.07 -11.18
N ASP A 386 23.92 -3.96 -9.90
CA ASP A 386 24.97 -3.06 -9.42
C ASP A 386 26.36 -3.45 -9.95
N GLU A 387 26.62 -4.75 -10.11
CA GLU A 387 27.83 -5.29 -10.76
C GLU A 387 27.85 -5.08 -12.30
N GLY A 388 26.75 -4.62 -12.90
CA GLY A 388 26.61 -4.47 -14.36
C GLY A 388 26.52 -5.80 -15.11
N ARG A 389 26.32 -6.92 -14.41
CA ARG A 389 26.18 -8.26 -14.98
C ARG A 389 24.77 -8.54 -15.47
N ALA A 390 23.78 -7.90 -14.86
CA ALA A 390 22.40 -7.92 -15.28
C ALA A 390 21.93 -6.56 -15.78
N VAL A 391 20.89 -6.57 -16.63
CA VAL A 391 20.19 -5.37 -17.11
C VAL A 391 18.69 -5.64 -17.10
N GLU A 392 17.90 -4.65 -16.70
CA GLU A 392 16.44 -4.75 -16.77
C GLU A 392 15.94 -4.72 -18.21
N ALA A 393 14.99 -5.59 -18.54
CA ALA A 393 14.33 -5.62 -19.83
C ALA A 393 12.85 -5.97 -19.70
N ARG A 394 12.06 -5.60 -20.70
CA ARG A 394 10.73 -6.16 -20.90
C ARG A 394 10.92 -7.56 -21.50
N LEU A 395 10.55 -8.60 -20.75
CA LEU A 395 10.72 -9.99 -21.15
C LEU A 395 9.36 -10.66 -21.35
N THR A 396 9.29 -11.54 -22.33
CA THR A 396 8.07 -12.28 -22.71
C THR A 396 8.34 -13.78 -22.75
N VAL A 397 7.28 -14.58 -22.88
CA VAL A 397 7.41 -16.04 -23.09
C VAL A 397 8.24 -16.36 -24.33
N GLU A 398 8.17 -15.53 -25.38
CA GLU A 398 8.97 -15.71 -26.60
C GLU A 398 10.47 -15.51 -26.32
N ASP A 399 10.82 -14.54 -25.47
CA ASP A 399 12.21 -14.38 -25.04
C ASP A 399 12.72 -15.61 -24.29
N ALA A 400 11.87 -16.26 -23.48
CA ALA A 400 12.21 -17.51 -22.81
C ALA A 400 12.32 -18.70 -23.77
N ASN A 401 11.42 -18.82 -24.75
CA ASN A 401 11.47 -19.88 -25.77
C ASN A 401 12.70 -19.78 -26.67
N THR A 402 13.16 -18.55 -26.96
CA THR A 402 14.32 -18.29 -27.82
C THR A 402 15.64 -18.18 -27.05
N ALA A 403 15.60 -18.23 -25.72
CA ALA A 403 16.78 -18.14 -24.88
C ALA A 403 17.68 -19.36 -25.03
N LYS A 404 18.98 -19.14 -25.19
CA LYS A 404 19.97 -20.22 -25.15
C LYS A 404 20.18 -20.74 -23.74
N MET A 405 20.23 -19.83 -22.76
CA MET A 405 20.36 -20.15 -21.34
C MET A 405 19.46 -19.26 -20.51
N ILE A 406 18.79 -19.89 -19.55
CA ILE A 406 17.97 -19.25 -18.53
C ILE A 406 18.55 -19.63 -17.18
N TYR A 407 18.59 -18.66 -16.28
CA TYR A 407 18.95 -18.86 -14.89
C TYR A 407 17.80 -18.41 -14.00
N LEU A 408 17.53 -19.21 -12.98
CA LEU A 408 16.64 -18.86 -11.88
C LEU A 408 17.50 -18.74 -10.63
N GLY A 409 17.34 -17.65 -9.88
CA GLY A 409 18.24 -17.39 -8.78
C GLY A 409 17.65 -16.66 -7.59
N ASN A 410 18.28 -16.90 -6.44
CA ASN A 410 18.06 -16.15 -5.21
C ASN A 410 19.33 -16.16 -4.34
N SER A 411 19.32 -15.39 -3.26
CA SER A 411 20.48 -15.27 -2.37
C SER A 411 20.75 -16.48 -1.47
N VAL A 412 20.02 -17.60 -1.64
CA VAL A 412 20.29 -18.86 -0.93
C VAL A 412 21.00 -19.87 -1.83
N ARG A 413 20.58 -19.94 -3.10
CA ARG A 413 21.08 -20.91 -4.08
C ARG A 413 22.01 -20.31 -5.12
N GLY A 414 22.11 -18.99 -5.20
CA GLY A 414 22.79 -18.30 -6.29
C GLY A 414 22.00 -18.41 -7.59
N LEU A 415 22.70 -18.30 -8.72
CA LEU A 415 22.13 -18.56 -10.05
C LEU A 415 22.20 -20.06 -10.34
N VAL A 416 21.05 -20.65 -10.69
CA VAL A 416 20.95 -22.05 -11.09
C VAL A 416 20.44 -22.10 -12.51
N ARG A 417 21.07 -22.91 -13.37
CA ARG A 417 20.58 -23.10 -14.74
C ARG A 417 19.16 -23.65 -14.71
N ALA A 418 18.31 -23.21 -15.62
CA ALA A 418 16.92 -23.59 -15.65
C ALA A 418 16.44 -24.00 -17.03
N GLU A 419 15.57 -25.01 -17.06
CA GLU A 419 15.02 -25.59 -18.29
C GLU A 419 13.50 -25.79 -18.13
N PRO A 420 12.70 -25.56 -19.18
CA PRO A 420 11.25 -25.76 -19.10
C PRO A 420 10.90 -27.25 -19.01
N LEU A 421 9.94 -27.61 -18.16
CA LEU A 421 9.43 -28.99 -18.08
C LEU A 421 8.66 -29.42 -19.33
N VAL A 422 7.96 -28.47 -19.98
CA VAL A 422 7.16 -28.73 -21.18
C VAL A 422 7.48 -27.66 -22.23
N PRO A 423 8.33 -27.97 -23.22
CA PRO A 423 8.60 -27.08 -24.35
C PRO A 423 7.69 -27.36 -25.57
N PRO A 424 7.36 -26.36 -26.39
CA PRO A 424 7.58 -24.93 -26.16
C PRO A 424 6.67 -24.40 -25.05
N LEU A 425 7.09 -23.34 -24.37
CA LEU A 425 6.24 -22.66 -23.40
C LEU A 425 5.07 -22.03 -24.15
N SER A 426 3.84 -22.46 -23.83
CA SER A 426 2.60 -21.88 -24.33
C SER A 426 2.00 -20.95 -23.28
N VAL A 427 1.33 -19.90 -23.76
CA VAL A 427 0.52 -18.99 -22.93
C VAL A 427 -0.87 -19.57 -22.65
N ASP A 428 -1.26 -20.62 -23.40
CA ASP A 428 -2.54 -21.31 -23.37
C ASP A 428 -2.30 -22.83 -23.29
N ASN A 429 -2.52 -23.42 -22.12
CA ASN A 429 -2.68 -24.87 -21.95
C ASN A 429 -4.10 -25.19 -21.43
N ARG A 430 -5.12 -24.55 -22.03
CA ARG A 430 -6.48 -25.13 -22.00
C ARG A 430 -6.55 -26.22 -23.07
N ASN A 431 -6.23 -27.45 -22.67
CA ASN A 431 -6.91 -28.61 -23.23
C ASN A 431 -8.12 -28.93 -22.36
#